data_AF-A0A809SB57-F1
#
_entry.id   AF-A0A809SB57-F1
#
_cell.length_a   1.000
_cell.length_b   1.000
_cell.length_c   1.000
_cell.angle_alpha   90.00
_cell.angle_beta   90.00
_cell.angle_gamma   90.00
#
_symmetry.space_group_name_H-M   'P 1'
#
loop_
_entity.id
_entity.type
_entity.pdbx_description
1 polymer ?
#
loop_
_entity_poly.entity_id
_entity_poly.type
_entity_poly.pdbx_seq_one_letter_code
_entity_poly.pdbx_strand_id
1 'polypeptide(L)'
;MTEQDLSFVADALLSLCDRNDDAPFYTEDIMRSKLKRAEIKDPKAGHCVLPRAESELFRRELNELFEAAGLTERQYEVLLLRLDGWTFEEIGAKGGHSKQGAQNIFLQALKKLVRTFRVYRFRGLSDVYEQETHRGARFRPFGTMGAQPRT
;
A
#
# COMPACT_ATOMS: atom_id res chain seq x y z
N MET A 1 21.31 -31.68 -2.08
CA MET A 1 20.58 -30.68 -2.87
C MET A 1 20.66 -29.37 -2.11
N THR A 2 21.36 -28.40 -2.68
CA THR A 2 21.63 -27.09 -2.05
C THR A 2 20.56 -26.06 -2.42
N GLU A 3 20.50 -24.94 -1.70
CA GLU A 3 19.60 -23.82 -1.99
C GLU A 3 19.82 -23.26 -3.41
N GLN A 4 21.06 -23.28 -3.89
CA GLN A 4 21.44 -22.88 -5.25
C GLN A 4 20.90 -23.87 -6.30
N ASP A 5 20.94 -25.17 -6.02
CA ASP A 5 20.37 -26.19 -6.91
C ASP A 5 18.84 -26.02 -7.02
N LEU A 6 18.18 -25.65 -5.93
CA LEU A 6 16.74 -25.40 -5.89
C LEU A 6 16.35 -24.15 -6.68
N SER A 7 17.08 -23.05 -6.54
CA SER A 7 16.85 -21.80 -7.29
C SER A 7 17.03 -22.04 -8.80
N PHE A 8 18.06 -22.78 -9.18
CA PHE A 8 18.33 -23.11 -10.59
C PHE A 8 17.19 -23.95 -11.21
N VAL A 9 16.72 -24.97 -10.49
CA VAL A 9 15.59 -25.80 -10.95
C VAL A 9 14.29 -24.99 -11.03
N ALA A 10 14.04 -24.09 -10.07
CA ALA A 10 12.87 -23.22 -10.09
C ALA A 10 12.88 -22.26 -11.30
N ASP A 11 14.01 -21.61 -11.57
CA ASP A 11 14.15 -20.71 -12.71
C ASP A 11 14.03 -21.46 -14.06
N ALA A 12 14.55 -22.68 -14.14
CA ALA A 12 14.39 -23.54 -15.32
C ALA A 12 12.92 -23.91 -15.55
N LEU A 13 12.18 -24.25 -14.51
CA LEU A 13 10.74 -24.55 -14.60
C LEU A 13 9.93 -23.32 -15.02
N LEU A 14 10.25 -22.14 -14.49
CA LEU A 14 9.61 -20.89 -14.89
C LEU A 14 9.89 -20.54 -16.37
N SER A 15 11.08 -20.86 -16.89
CA SER A 15 11.42 -20.60 -18.30
C SER A 15 10.59 -21.42 -19.30
N LEU A 16 9.99 -22.53 -18.86
CA LEU A 16 9.13 -23.40 -19.66
C LEU A 16 7.66 -22.95 -19.65
N CYS A 17 7.29 -22.01 -18.78
CA CYS A 17 5.94 -21.45 -18.75
C CYS A 17 5.79 -20.33 -19.79
N ASP A 18 4.63 -20.29 -20.46
CA ASP A 18 4.29 -19.16 -21.34
C ASP A 18 4.13 -17.88 -20.51
N ARG A 19 4.67 -16.78 -21.02
CA ARG A 19 4.55 -15.48 -20.37
C ARG A 19 3.10 -15.00 -20.40
N ASN A 20 2.52 -14.81 -19.22
CA ASN A 20 1.26 -14.10 -19.04
C ASN A 20 1.56 -12.66 -18.59
N ASP A 21 1.21 -11.68 -19.41
CA ASP A 21 1.47 -10.26 -19.15
C ASP A 21 0.64 -9.72 -17.96
N ASP A 22 -0.51 -10.34 -17.66
CA ASP A 22 -1.36 -9.97 -16.53
C ASP A 22 -0.88 -10.59 -15.20
N ALA A 23 0.02 -11.57 -15.26
CA ALA A 23 0.60 -12.25 -14.10
C ALA A 23 2.06 -12.70 -14.37
N PRO A 24 3.00 -11.75 -14.52
CA PRO A 24 4.37 -12.08 -14.86
C PRO A 24 5.07 -12.77 -13.69
N PHE A 25 5.65 -13.93 -13.96
CA PHE A 25 6.58 -14.57 -13.04
C PHE A 25 7.99 -14.01 -13.23
N TYR A 26 8.75 -13.94 -12.14
CA TYR A 26 10.12 -13.45 -12.12
C TYR A 26 11.05 -14.57 -11.70
N THR A 27 12.19 -14.69 -12.38
CA THR A 27 13.31 -15.45 -11.85
C THR A 27 13.89 -14.74 -10.64
N GLU A 28 14.60 -15.49 -9.80
CA GLU A 28 15.17 -14.97 -8.56
C GLU A 28 16.12 -13.77 -8.83
N ASP A 29 16.90 -13.83 -9.90
CA ASP A 29 17.80 -12.74 -10.33
C ASP A 29 17.07 -11.48 -10.78
N ILE A 30 15.96 -11.63 -11.52
CA ILE A 30 15.14 -10.51 -11.96
C ILE A 30 14.44 -9.87 -10.76
N MET A 31 13.93 -10.69 -9.84
CA MET A 31 13.31 -10.24 -8.61
C MET A 31 14.29 -9.44 -7.76
N ARG A 32 15.50 -9.98 -7.51
CA ARG A 32 16.58 -9.27 -6.79
C ARG A 32 16.97 -7.97 -7.45
N SER A 33 17.08 -7.96 -8.77
CA SER A 33 17.41 -6.75 -9.54
C SER A 33 16.31 -5.69 -9.43
N LYS A 34 15.03 -6.09 -9.45
CA LYS A 34 13.89 -5.18 -9.24
C LYS A 34 13.84 -4.66 -7.80
N LEU A 35 14.05 -5.52 -6.81
CA LEU A 35 14.13 -5.13 -5.40
C LEU A 35 15.27 -4.14 -5.16
N LYS A 36 16.48 -4.41 -5.67
CA LYS A 36 17.63 -3.50 -5.56
C LYS A 36 17.37 -2.16 -6.26
N ARG A 37 16.69 -2.17 -7.41
CA ARG A 37 16.27 -0.92 -8.08
C ARG A 37 15.19 -0.18 -7.31
N ALA A 38 14.27 -0.87 -6.66
CA ALA A 38 13.25 -0.27 -5.80
C ALA A 38 13.90 0.36 -4.56
N GLU A 39 14.87 -0.33 -3.96
CA GLU A 39 15.65 0.14 -2.81
C GLU A 39 16.54 1.35 -3.17
N ILE A 40 17.15 1.38 -4.36
CA ILE A 40 17.88 2.56 -4.86
C ILE A 40 16.93 3.70 -5.22
N LYS A 41 15.72 3.38 -5.71
CA LYS A 41 14.63 4.34 -5.98
C LYS A 41 13.89 4.77 -4.72
N ASP A 42 14.25 4.25 -3.57
CA ASP A 42 13.89 4.77 -2.26
C ASP A 42 15.06 5.64 -1.78
N PRO A 43 15.34 6.80 -2.43
CA PRO A 43 16.40 7.64 -1.94
C PRO A 43 15.96 8.13 -0.57
N LYS A 44 16.95 8.27 0.29
CA LYS A 44 16.98 9.11 1.50
C LYS A 44 16.49 10.54 1.20
N ALA A 45 15.22 10.69 0.84
CA ALA A 45 14.43 11.91 0.78
C ALA A 45 13.71 12.14 2.11
N GLY A 46 13.99 11.31 3.13
CA GLY A 46 13.43 11.39 4.47
C GLY A 46 13.80 12.67 5.26
N HIS A 47 14.30 13.71 4.60
CA HIS A 47 14.56 15.03 5.20
C HIS A 47 13.74 16.14 4.51
N CYS A 48 13.25 15.91 3.28
CA CYS A 48 12.44 16.88 2.54
C CYS A 48 11.01 16.38 2.26
N VAL A 49 10.74 15.09 2.49
CA VAL A 49 9.38 14.56 2.45
C VAL A 49 9.11 13.86 3.78
N LEU A 50 8.08 14.32 4.48
CA LEU A 50 7.68 13.77 5.76
C LEU A 50 7.41 12.27 5.61
N PRO A 51 7.96 11.42 6.49
CA PRO A 51 7.85 9.97 6.36
C PRO A 51 6.41 9.53 6.63
N ARG A 52 5.63 9.19 5.57
CA ARG A 52 4.36 8.41 5.55
C ARG A 52 3.25 8.78 6.54
N ALA A 53 3.49 9.72 7.43
CA ALA A 53 2.56 10.22 8.41
C ALA A 53 1.74 11.28 7.68
N GLU A 54 0.51 10.90 7.34
CA GLU A 54 -0.57 11.86 7.10
C GLU A 54 -0.44 12.65 5.80
N SER A 55 -0.32 11.98 4.65
CA SER A 55 -0.75 12.61 3.40
C SER A 55 -2.21 13.06 3.58
N GLU A 56 -2.44 14.36 3.74
CA GLU A 56 -3.77 14.96 3.91
C GLU A 56 -4.72 14.51 2.78
N LEU A 57 -4.17 14.31 1.58
CA LEU A 57 -4.89 13.75 0.44
C LEU A 57 -5.34 12.32 0.69
N PHE A 58 -4.49 11.48 1.27
CA PHE A 58 -4.86 10.12 1.64
C PHE A 58 -5.92 10.09 2.76
N ARG A 59 -5.79 10.94 3.79
CA ARG A 59 -6.81 11.06 4.84
C ARG A 59 -8.16 11.50 4.26
N ARG A 60 -8.13 12.47 3.35
CA ARG A 60 -9.32 12.95 2.65
C ARG A 60 -9.93 11.87 1.76
N GLU A 61 -9.12 11.14 1.00
CA GLU A 61 -9.57 10.02 0.17
C GLU A 61 -10.21 8.92 1.02
N LEU A 62 -9.62 8.57 2.18
CA LEU A 62 -10.22 7.63 3.12
C LEU A 62 -11.54 8.15 3.68
N ASN A 63 -11.61 9.41 4.12
CA ASN A 63 -12.85 9.99 4.65
C ASN A 63 -13.96 9.99 3.60
N GLU A 64 -13.67 10.43 2.38
CA GLU A 64 -14.63 10.41 1.27
C GLU A 64 -15.09 8.97 0.94
N LEU A 65 -14.18 8.00 1.03
CA LEU A 65 -14.50 6.58 0.86
C LEU A 65 -15.43 6.06 1.97
N PHE A 66 -15.17 6.42 3.24
CA PHE A 66 -15.99 6.01 4.38
C PHE A 66 -17.40 6.59 4.30
N GLU A 67 -17.52 7.88 3.99
CA GLU A 67 -18.79 8.57 3.77
C GLU A 67 -19.58 7.92 2.62
N ALA A 68 -18.93 7.69 1.47
CA ALA A 68 -19.57 7.11 0.30
C ALA A 68 -19.96 5.62 0.49
N ALA A 69 -19.29 4.89 1.39
CA ALA A 69 -19.59 3.49 1.65
C ALA A 69 -20.90 3.26 2.42
N GLY A 70 -21.46 4.30 3.07
CA GLY A 70 -22.73 4.20 3.77
C GLY A 70 -22.73 3.06 4.80
N LEU A 71 -21.66 2.98 5.61
CA LEU A 71 -21.60 2.03 6.71
C LEU A 71 -22.64 2.41 7.76
N THR A 72 -23.36 1.41 8.29
CA THR A 72 -24.19 1.65 9.49
C THR A 72 -23.28 1.93 10.68
N GLU A 73 -23.77 2.64 11.70
CA GLU A 73 -23.00 2.91 12.94
C GLU A 73 -22.34 1.65 13.50
N ARG A 74 -23.09 0.54 13.55
CA ARG A 74 -22.57 -0.74 14.05
C ARG A 74 -21.47 -1.35 13.18
N GLN A 75 -21.58 -1.21 11.85
CA GLN A 75 -20.55 -1.65 10.90
C GLN A 75 -19.26 -0.83 11.07
N TYR A 76 -19.40 0.47 11.27
CA TYR A 76 -18.30 1.39 11.52
C TYR A 76 -17.60 1.07 12.86
N GLU A 77 -18.37 0.88 13.93
CA GLU A 77 -17.85 0.54 15.26
C GLU A 77 -17.07 -0.78 15.25
N VAL A 78 -17.64 -1.84 14.66
CA VAL A 78 -16.98 -3.15 14.55
C VAL A 78 -15.69 -3.07 13.74
N LEU A 79 -15.68 -2.25 12.68
CA LEU A 79 -14.48 -2.00 11.87
C LEU A 79 -13.38 -1.31 12.69
N LEU A 80 -13.71 -0.23 13.41
CA LEU A 80 -12.75 0.49 14.26
C LEU A 80 -12.17 -0.39 15.35
N LEU A 81 -13.02 -1.10 16.10
CA LEU A 81 -12.54 -2.02 17.15
C LEU A 81 -11.59 -3.07 16.59
N ARG A 82 -11.87 -3.58 15.39
CA ARG A 82 -11.00 -4.55 14.74
C ARG A 82 -9.66 -3.94 14.31
N LEU A 83 -9.65 -2.70 13.85
CA LEU A 83 -8.44 -1.94 13.52
C LEU A 83 -7.61 -1.61 14.77
N ASP A 84 -8.27 -1.37 15.90
CA ASP A 84 -7.65 -1.17 17.21
C ASP A 84 -7.12 -2.49 17.84
N GLY A 85 -7.24 -3.62 17.13
CA GLY A 85 -6.65 -4.90 17.53
C GLY A 85 -7.58 -5.82 18.32
N TRP A 86 -8.84 -5.44 18.55
CA TRP A 86 -9.79 -6.29 19.28
C TRP A 86 -10.13 -7.57 18.51
N THR A 87 -10.36 -8.66 19.24
CA THR A 87 -10.82 -9.93 18.69
C THR A 87 -12.33 -9.92 18.44
N PHE A 88 -12.81 -10.78 17.52
CA PHE A 88 -14.26 -10.90 17.26
C PHE A 88 -15.05 -11.43 18.46
N GLU A 89 -14.40 -12.15 19.37
CA GLU A 89 -15.03 -12.61 20.61
C GLU A 89 -15.27 -11.44 21.55
N GLU A 90 -14.28 -10.58 21.76
CA GLU A 90 -14.42 -9.37 22.59
C GLU A 90 -15.42 -8.38 21.98
N ILE A 91 -15.38 -8.19 20.66
CA ILE A 91 -16.33 -7.31 19.95
C ILE A 91 -17.77 -7.84 20.05
N GLY A 92 -17.93 -9.16 19.91
CA GLY A 92 -19.21 -9.83 20.09
C GLY A 92 -19.74 -9.65 21.50
N ALA A 93 -18.91 -9.95 22.51
CA ALA A 93 -19.24 -9.80 23.92
C ALA A 93 -19.62 -8.36 24.27
N LYS A 94 -18.86 -7.37 23.80
CA LYS A 94 -19.14 -5.94 24.00
C LYS A 94 -20.49 -5.51 23.42
N GLY A 95 -20.90 -6.11 22.30
CA GLY A 95 -22.16 -5.80 21.62
C GLY A 95 -23.34 -6.71 21.97
N GLY A 96 -23.20 -7.62 22.94
CA GLY A 96 -24.26 -8.60 23.26
C GLY A 96 -24.56 -9.59 22.11
N HIS A 97 -23.56 -9.89 21.28
CA HIS A 97 -23.69 -10.74 20.10
C HIS A 97 -22.65 -11.87 20.10
N SER A 98 -22.87 -12.87 19.25
CA SER A 98 -21.89 -13.94 19.06
C SER A 98 -20.66 -13.46 18.28
N LYS A 99 -19.54 -14.15 18.47
CA LYS A 99 -18.33 -14.02 17.64
C LYS A 99 -18.65 -14.04 16.14
N GLN A 100 -19.51 -14.97 15.73
CA GLN A 100 -19.94 -15.11 14.33
C GLN A 100 -20.74 -13.89 13.85
N GLY A 101 -21.57 -13.30 14.72
CA GLY A 101 -22.29 -12.06 14.43
C GLY A 101 -21.33 -10.88 14.19
N ALA A 102 -20.36 -10.67 15.07
CA ALA A 102 -19.33 -9.64 14.90
C ALA A 102 -18.53 -9.82 13.60
N GLN A 103 -18.12 -11.06 13.30
CA GLN A 103 -17.40 -11.37 12.07
C GLN A 103 -18.25 -11.09 10.81
N ASN A 104 -19.54 -11.44 10.82
CA ASN A 104 -20.43 -11.17 9.70
C ASN A 104 -20.63 -9.68 9.46
N ILE A 105 -20.80 -8.88 10.53
CA ILE A 105 -20.91 -7.42 10.44
C ILE A 105 -19.63 -6.83 9.83
N PHE A 106 -18.47 -7.28 10.29
CA PHE A 106 -17.17 -6.85 9.76
C PHE A 106 -17.01 -7.16 8.26
N LEU A 107 -17.36 -8.38 7.83
CA LEU A 107 -17.29 -8.77 6.42
C LEU A 107 -18.26 -7.95 5.55
N GLN A 108 -19.45 -7.63 6.05
CA GLN A 108 -20.39 -6.75 5.33
C GLN A 108 -19.82 -5.33 5.18
N ALA A 109 -19.21 -4.79 6.24
CA ALA A 109 -18.55 -3.48 6.19
C ALA A 109 -17.42 -3.47 5.16
N LEU A 110 -16.54 -4.48 5.17
CA LEU A 110 -15.47 -4.64 4.17
C LEU A 110 -16.02 -4.74 2.74
N LYS A 111 -17.08 -5.53 2.52
CA LYS A 111 -17.70 -5.65 1.19
C LYS A 111 -18.20 -4.30 0.67
N LYS A 112 -18.80 -3.47 1.54
CA LYS A 112 -19.21 -2.11 1.18
C LYS A 112 -18.01 -1.25 0.81
N LEU A 113 -16.98 -1.20 1.66
CA LEU A 113 -15.76 -0.44 1.39
C LEU A 113 -15.09 -0.86 0.07
N VAL A 114 -14.93 -2.16 -0.17
CA VAL A 114 -14.34 -2.68 -1.43
C VAL A 114 -15.19 -2.30 -2.64
N ARG A 115 -16.51 -2.40 -2.53
CA ARG A 115 -17.42 -2.01 -3.62
C ARG A 115 -17.30 -0.53 -3.94
N THR A 116 -17.30 0.32 -2.92
CA THR A 116 -17.17 1.78 -3.08
C THR A 116 -15.80 2.13 -3.65
N PHE A 117 -14.73 1.53 -3.14
CA PHE A 117 -13.37 1.79 -3.60
C PHE A 117 -13.18 1.45 -5.08
N ARG A 118 -13.83 0.39 -5.58
CA ARG A 118 -13.77 0.00 -7.00
C ARG A 118 -14.36 1.04 -7.95
N VAL A 119 -15.33 1.82 -7.50
CA VAL A 119 -16.00 2.85 -8.31
C VAL A 119 -15.62 4.27 -7.90
N TYR A 120 -14.73 4.42 -6.91
CA TYR A 120 -14.29 5.70 -6.40
C TYR A 120 -13.44 6.43 -7.46
N ARG A 121 -13.88 7.65 -7.80
CA ARG A 121 -13.35 8.43 -8.93
C ARG A 121 -11.86 8.75 -8.81
N PHE A 122 -11.37 8.91 -7.59
CA PHE A 122 -10.00 9.34 -7.34
C PHE A 122 -9.11 8.22 -6.79
N ARG A 123 -9.48 6.96 -7.06
CA ARG A 123 -8.75 5.80 -6.59
C ARG A 123 -7.26 5.89 -6.95
N GLY A 124 -6.40 5.89 -5.94
CA GLY A 124 -4.95 5.92 -6.11
C GLY A 124 -4.40 7.28 -6.51
N LEU A 125 -5.20 8.35 -6.41
CA LEU A 125 -4.75 9.72 -6.66
C LEU A 125 -3.72 10.15 -5.61
N SER A 126 -3.88 9.75 -4.35
CA SER A 126 -2.86 9.96 -3.31
C SER A 126 -1.52 9.34 -3.72
N ASP A 127 -1.54 8.12 -4.26
CA ASP A 127 -0.34 7.38 -4.65
C ASP A 127 0.36 8.06 -5.84
N VAL A 128 -0.41 8.53 -6.82
CA VAL A 128 0.13 9.27 -7.98
C VAL A 128 0.70 10.62 -7.53
N TYR A 129 0.00 11.33 -6.65
CA TYR A 129 0.48 12.60 -6.11
C TYR A 129 1.79 12.41 -5.34
N GLU A 130 1.87 11.37 -4.51
CA GLU A 130 3.10 11.00 -3.82
C GLU A 130 4.20 10.67 -4.82
N GLN A 131 3.95 9.78 -5.79
CA GLN A 131 4.95 9.41 -6.79
C GLN A 131 5.49 10.62 -7.56
N GLU A 132 4.63 11.56 -7.97
CA GLU A 132 5.04 12.76 -8.71
C GLU A 132 5.74 13.80 -7.84
N THR A 133 5.29 14.01 -6.60
CA THR A 133 5.98 14.90 -5.64
C THR A 133 7.35 14.36 -5.23
N HIS A 134 7.48 13.04 -5.07
CA HIS A 134 8.76 12.38 -4.83
C HIS A 134 9.69 12.38 -6.05
N ARG A 135 9.14 12.27 -7.28
CA ARG A 135 9.91 12.30 -8.53
C ARG A 135 10.53 13.67 -8.81
N GLY A 136 9.84 14.75 -8.43
CA GLY A 136 10.31 16.13 -8.53
C GLY A 136 11.38 16.51 -7.51
N ALA A 137 11.51 15.75 -6.41
CA ALA A 137 12.51 15.94 -5.37
C ALA A 137 13.92 15.47 -5.79
N ARG A 138 14.36 15.85 -7.00
CA ARG A 138 15.79 15.84 -7.33
C ARG A 138 16.46 16.81 -6.38
N PHE A 139 17.32 16.28 -5.53
CA PHE A 139 18.22 17.05 -4.67
C PHE A 139 18.91 18.16 -5.49
N ARG A 140 18.40 19.39 -5.39
CA ARG A 140 19.20 20.58 -5.61
C ARG A 140 19.74 20.94 -4.23
N PRO A 141 21.05 20.85 -3.97
CA PRO A 141 21.57 21.39 -2.73
C PRO A 141 21.18 22.87 -2.69
N PHE A 142 20.40 23.26 -1.67
CA PHE A 142 20.25 24.65 -1.31
C PHE A 142 21.65 25.15 -0.90
N GLY A 143 22.38 25.78 -1.82
CA GLY A 143 23.73 26.26 -1.51
C GLY A 143 24.72 26.48 -2.65
N THR A 144 24.41 26.29 -3.93
CA THR A 144 25.28 26.82 -5.00
C THR A 144 24.93 28.27 -5.32
N MET A 145 25.14 29.16 -4.34
CA MET A 145 25.38 30.57 -4.66
C MET A 145 26.78 30.70 -5.25
N GLY A 146 26.83 31.03 -6.54
CA GLY A 146 27.88 31.81 -7.19
C GLY A 146 29.34 31.45 -6.91
N ALA A 147 29.92 30.54 -7.68
CA ALA A 147 31.32 30.68 -8.07
C ALA A 147 31.36 31.52 -9.35
N GLN A 148 31.73 32.80 -9.22
CA GLN A 148 32.00 33.68 -10.36
C GLN A 148 33.09 33.08 -11.26
N PRO A 149 32.99 33.23 -12.59
CA PRO A 149 34.11 32.92 -13.47
C PRO A 149 35.22 33.97 -13.22
N ARG A 150 36.37 33.54 -12.70
CA ARG A 150 37.58 34.35 -12.75
C ARG A 150 38.12 34.30 -14.17
N THR A 151 38.22 35.48 -14.77
CA THR A 151 38.97 35.80 -16.01
C THR A 151 40.40 35.34 -15.93
#